data_AF-A0AAD3D2B8-F1
#
_entry.id   AF-A0AAD3D2B8-F1
#
_cell.length_a   1.000
_cell.length_b   1.000
_cell.length_c   1.000
_cell.angle_alpha   90.00
_cell.angle_beta   90.00
_cell.angle_gamma   90.00
#
_symmetry.space_group_name_H-M   'P 1'
#
loop_
_entity.id
_entity.type
_entity.pdbx_description
1 polymer ?
#
loop_
_entity_poly.entity_id
_entity_poly.type
_entity_poly.pdbx_seq_one_letter_code
_entity_poly.pdbx_strand_id
1 'polypeptide(L)'
;MYPTPLQNLLEFYTTTFNDQLMAAPHDTWFRAIVAGEFVFQFPFFFLVVHALLYPEKYDGTGWFKNLCLVYGAHTATTLIPILACHCDNESATLLEKVMVISIYLPYLIFPLWMVYICFVSQDIFGSLDKKKQ
;
A
#
# COMPACT_ATOMS: atom_id res chain seq x y z
N MET A 1 3.07 22.41 15.42
CA MET A 1 1.85 22.83 14.69
C MET A 1 1.91 22.24 13.29
N TYR A 2 0.87 21.54 12.85
CA TYR A 2 0.75 21.04 11.48
C TYR A 2 0.14 22.12 10.57
N PRO A 3 0.41 22.15 9.26
CA PRO A 3 -0.15 23.16 8.37
C PRO A 3 -1.68 23.00 8.22
N THR A 4 -2.42 24.11 8.26
CA THR A 4 -3.89 24.14 8.23
C THR A 4 -4.52 23.38 7.06
N PRO A 5 -4.00 23.43 5.82
CA PRO A 5 -4.58 22.68 4.71
C PRO A 5 -4.62 21.16 4.94
N LEU A 6 -3.60 20.60 5.58
CA LEU A 6 -3.55 19.16 5.88
C LEU A 6 -4.54 18.77 6.97
N GLN A 7 -4.73 19.65 7.97
CA GLN A 7 -5.73 19.43 9.02
C GLN A 7 -7.14 19.44 8.43
N ASN A 8 -7.45 20.41 7.56
CA ASN A 8 -8.75 20.48 6.89
C ASN A 8 -9.00 19.28 5.97
N LEU A 9 -7.98 18.81 5.25
CA LEU A 9 -8.08 17.62 4.41
C LEU A 9 -8.33 16.36 5.24
N LEU A 10 -7.60 16.21 6.35
CA LEU A 10 -7.77 15.09 7.27
C LEU A 10 -9.18 15.11 7.87
N GLU A 11 -9.64 16.27 8.35
CA GLU A 11 -10.99 16.44 8.90
C GLU A 11 -12.08 16.12 7.87
N PHE A 12 -11.94 16.61 6.63
CA PHE A 12 -12.84 16.25 5.54
C PHE A 12 -12.87 14.74 5.29
N TYR A 13 -11.70 14.10 5.24
CA TYR A 13 -11.59 12.66 4.99
C TYR A 13 -12.23 11.83 6.12
N THR A 14 -11.90 12.13 7.37
CA THR A 14 -12.40 11.37 8.53
C THR A 14 -13.89 11.54 8.71
N THR A 15 -14.44 12.73 8.45
CA THR A 15 -15.88 12.99 8.51
C THR A 15 -16.66 12.35 7.36
N THR A 16 -16.08 12.30 6.16
CA THR A 16 -16.75 11.75 4.96
C THR A 16 -16.75 10.22 4.97
N PHE A 17 -15.65 9.60 5.37
CA PHE A 17 -15.45 8.15 5.25
C PHE A 17 -15.52 7.40 6.58
N ASN A 18 -15.62 8.10 7.71
CA ASN A 18 -15.64 7.50 9.05
C ASN A 18 -14.42 6.58 9.30
N ASP A 19 -13.27 6.98 8.77
CA ASP A 19 -12.00 6.30 8.96
C ASP A 19 -11.48 6.58 10.38
N GLN A 20 -11.87 5.72 11.32
CA GLN A 20 -11.50 5.84 12.73
C GLN A 20 -9.99 5.77 12.98
N LEU A 21 -9.23 5.02 12.17
CA LEU A 21 -7.79 4.92 12.36
C LEU A 21 -7.10 6.25 12.03
N MET A 22 -7.58 6.92 10.98
CA MET A 22 -7.13 8.27 10.62
C MET A 22 -7.73 9.35 11.55
N ALA A 23 -8.94 9.15 12.08
CA ALA A 23 -9.61 10.07 13.01
C ALA A 23 -9.09 9.98 14.45
N ALA A 24 -8.58 8.81 14.85
CA ALA A 24 -7.92 8.54 16.12
C ALA A 24 -6.42 8.30 15.91
N PRO A 25 -5.65 9.29 15.42
CA PRO A 25 -4.21 9.17 15.22
C PRO A 25 -3.45 9.08 16.55
N HIS A 26 -4.11 8.82 17.69
CA HIS A 26 -3.50 8.62 19.00
C HIS A 26 -3.00 7.18 19.21
N ASP A 27 -3.44 6.24 18.37
CA ASP A 27 -3.01 4.85 18.43
C ASP A 27 -1.55 4.71 17.96
N THR A 28 -0.67 4.44 18.94
CA THR A 28 0.79 4.44 18.71
C THR A 28 1.22 3.38 17.69
N TRP A 29 0.51 2.25 17.63
CA TRP A 29 0.78 1.19 16.67
C TRP A 29 0.48 1.64 15.22
N PHE A 30 -0.64 2.32 14.99
CA PHE A 30 -1.03 2.78 13.65
C PHE A 30 -0.09 3.88 13.15
N ARG A 31 0.27 4.82 14.03
CA ARG A 31 1.28 5.84 13.71
C ARG A 31 2.64 5.23 13.34
N ALA A 32 3.05 4.16 14.02
CA ALA A 32 4.29 3.46 13.71
C ALA A 32 4.24 2.79 12.32
N ILE A 33 3.09 2.21 11.96
CA ILE A 33 2.85 1.67 10.62
C ILE A 33 2.92 2.79 9.57
N VAL A 34 2.19 3.89 9.75
CA VAL A 34 2.19 5.04 8.83
C VAL A 34 3.60 5.63 8.69
N ALA A 35 4.35 5.74 9.79
CA ALA A 35 5.75 6.18 9.73
C ALA A 35 6.62 5.19 8.93
N GLY A 36 6.45 3.89 9.15
CA GLY A 36 7.12 2.84 8.37
C GLY A 36 6.76 2.90 6.89
N GLU A 37 5.50 3.19 6.57
CA GLU A 37 5.03 3.38 5.20
C GLU A 37 5.78 4.53 4.52
N PHE A 38 5.82 5.70 5.16
CA PHE A 38 6.53 6.87 4.62
C PHE A 38 8.03 6.64 4.42
N VAL A 39 8.67 5.86 5.30
CA VAL A 39 10.13 5.63 5.25
C VAL A 39 10.50 4.52 4.27
N PHE A 40 9.71 3.44 4.20
CA PHE A 40 10.10 2.22 3.46
C PHE A 40 9.18 1.92 2.28
N GLN A 41 7.86 1.92 2.49
CA GLN A 41 6.91 1.49 1.46
C GLN A 41 6.78 2.54 0.35
N PHE A 42 6.59 3.81 0.73
CA PHE A 42 6.33 4.90 -0.20
C PHE A 42 7.51 5.19 -1.14
N PRO A 43 8.78 5.26 -0.68
CA PRO A 43 9.91 5.43 -1.60
C PRO A 43 10.10 4.24 -2.52
N PHE A 44 9.90 3.02 -2.01
CA PHE A 44 10.04 1.80 -2.80
C PHE A 44 8.95 1.67 -3.87
N PHE A 45 7.72 2.12 -3.58
CA PHE A 45 6.65 2.17 -4.57
C PHE A 45 7.06 2.95 -5.82
N PHE A 46 7.65 4.14 -5.67
CA PHE A 46 8.13 4.90 -6.83
C PHE A 46 9.26 4.21 -7.58
N LEU A 47 10.18 3.53 -6.87
CA LEU A 47 11.22 2.73 -7.51
C LEU A 47 10.61 1.60 -8.36
N VAL A 48 9.61 0.89 -7.85
CA VAL A 48 8.93 -0.17 -8.58
C VAL A 48 8.16 0.38 -9.77
N VAL A 49 7.41 1.46 -9.61
CA VAL A 49 6.68 2.11 -10.72
C VAL A 49 7.66 2.54 -11.81
N HIS A 50 8.76 3.18 -11.45
CA HIS A 50 9.79 3.57 -12.41
C HIS A 50 10.41 2.36 -13.11
N ALA A 51 10.67 1.27 -12.38
CA ALA A 51 11.20 0.04 -12.96
C ALA A 51 10.19 -0.66 -13.90
N LEU A 52 8.89 -0.59 -13.60
CA LEU A 52 7.83 -1.09 -14.49
C LEU A 52 7.67 -0.23 -15.76
N LEU A 53 7.94 1.08 -15.68
CA LEU A 53 7.89 1.99 -16.83
C LEU A 53 9.13 1.87 -17.74
N TYR A 54 10.30 1.57 -17.15
CA TYR A 54 11.58 1.45 -17.84
C TYR A 54 12.26 0.10 -17.55
N PRO A 55 11.62 -1.03 -17.88
CA PRO A 55 12.12 -2.36 -17.52
C PRO A 55 13.52 -2.65 -18.08
N GLU A 56 13.88 -2.04 -19.22
CA GLU A 56 15.20 -2.18 -19.83
C GLU A 56 16.37 -1.66 -18.98
N LYS A 57 16.09 -0.84 -17.95
CA LYS A 57 17.10 -0.24 -17.06
C LYS A 57 17.35 -1.05 -15.79
N TYR A 58 16.56 -2.09 -15.55
CA TYR A 58 16.57 -2.84 -14.31
C TYR A 58 16.73 -4.34 -14.56
N ASP A 59 17.53 -4.98 -13.73
CA ASP A 59 17.53 -6.44 -13.66
C ASP A 59 16.33 -6.88 -12.81
N GLY A 60 15.36 -7.56 -13.43
CA GLY A 60 14.16 -8.08 -12.77
C GLY A 60 14.40 -9.36 -11.97
N THR A 61 15.64 -9.79 -11.85
CA THR A 61 16.07 -10.95 -11.07
C THR A 61 16.79 -10.55 -9.77
N GLY A 62 17.26 -11.54 -9.01
CA GLY A 62 18.14 -11.35 -7.87
C GLY A 62 17.62 -10.38 -6.81
N TRP A 63 18.37 -9.29 -6.58
CA TRP A 63 18.13 -8.35 -5.48
C TRP A 63 16.82 -7.55 -5.65
N PHE A 64 16.53 -7.06 -6.84
CA PHE A 64 15.30 -6.30 -7.09
C PHE A 64 14.06 -7.15 -6.80
N LYS A 65 14.09 -8.40 -7.25
CA LYS A 65 13.05 -9.38 -6.98
C LYS A 65 12.87 -9.68 -5.48
N ASN A 66 13.98 -9.86 -4.76
CA ASN A 66 13.92 -10.06 -3.32
C ASN A 66 13.34 -8.84 -2.59
N LEU A 67 13.68 -7.62 -3.01
CA LEU A 67 13.09 -6.41 -2.46
C LEU A 67 11.60 -6.30 -2.74
N CYS A 68 11.14 -6.61 -3.96
CA CYS A 68 9.73 -6.64 -4.30
C CYS A 68 8.94 -7.62 -3.43
N LEU A 69 9.52 -8.79 -3.13
CA LEU A 69 8.93 -9.79 -2.23
C LEU A 69 8.83 -9.28 -0.79
N VAL A 70 9.92 -8.71 -0.26
CA VAL A 70 9.94 -8.13 1.10
C VAL A 70 8.95 -6.98 1.24
N TYR A 71 8.92 -6.06 0.27
CA TYR A 71 7.99 -4.95 0.23
C TYR A 71 6.54 -5.42 0.23
N GLY A 72 6.19 -6.35 -0.65
CA GLY A 72 4.82 -6.81 -0.78
C GLY A 72 4.35 -7.61 0.44
N ALA A 73 5.20 -8.46 1.00
CA ALA A 73 4.91 -9.18 2.23
C ALA A 73 4.76 -8.23 3.43
N HIS A 74 5.63 -7.23 3.55
CA HIS A 74 5.55 -6.22 4.61
C HIS A 74 4.26 -5.40 4.50
N THR A 75 3.92 -4.94 3.29
CA THR A 75 2.69 -4.17 3.02
C THR A 75 1.43 -4.97 3.33
N ALA A 76 1.41 -6.25 2.98
CA ALA A 76 0.30 -7.13 3.35
C ALA A 76 0.20 -7.29 4.88
N THR A 77 1.33 -7.42 5.57
CA THR A 77 1.38 -7.58 7.03
C THR A 77 0.88 -6.34 7.78
N THR A 78 1.03 -5.14 7.20
CA THR A 78 0.50 -3.90 7.78
C THR A 78 -0.96 -3.64 7.38
N LEU A 79 -1.36 -3.93 6.15
CA LEU A 79 -2.73 -3.65 5.67
C LEU A 79 -3.78 -4.67 6.11
N ILE A 80 -3.44 -5.96 6.26
CA ILE A 80 -4.40 -6.97 6.75
C ILE A 80 -5.00 -6.56 8.11
N PRO A 81 -4.21 -6.18 9.15
CA PRO A 81 -4.79 -5.75 10.42
C PRO A 81 -5.57 -4.44 10.29
N ILE A 82 -5.14 -3.48 9.46
CA ILE A 82 -5.89 -2.24 9.18
C ILE A 82 -7.27 -2.55 8.60
N LEU A 83 -7.35 -3.42 7.60
CA LEU A 83 -8.62 -3.84 7.01
C LEU A 83 -9.51 -4.58 8.02
N ALA A 84 -8.93 -5.42 8.87
CA ALA A 84 -9.66 -6.10 9.94
C ALA A 84 -10.29 -5.09 10.92
N CYS A 85 -9.56 -4.06 11.33
CA CYS A 85 -10.09 -2.99 12.17
C CYS A 85 -11.27 -2.25 11.51
N HIS A 86 -11.22 -2.00 10.20
CA HIS A 86 -12.35 -1.37 9.49
C HIS A 86 -13.57 -2.28 9.38
N CYS A 87 -13.38 -3.59 9.19
CA CYS A 87 -14.47 -4.56 9.21
C CYS A 87 -15.18 -4.59 10.57
N ASP A 88 -14.40 -4.54 11.66
CA ASP A 88 -14.88 -4.64 13.05
C ASP A 88 -15.48 -3.33 13.59
N ASN A 89 -15.36 -2.21 12.87
CA ASN A 89 -15.88 -0.92 13.31
C ASN A 89 -17.42 -0.92 13.42
N GLU A 90 -17.98 -1.13 14.60
CA GLU A 90 -19.44 -1.17 14.82
C GLU A 90 -20.14 0.17 14.59
N SER A 91 -19.41 1.28 14.69
CA SER A 91 -19.99 2.63 14.54
C SER A 91 -20.15 3.08 13.09
N ALA A 92 -19.49 2.38 12.14
CA ALA A 92 -19.55 2.72 10.72
C ALA A 92 -20.70 2.01 10.01
N THR A 93 -21.34 2.73 9.09
CA THR A 93 -22.34 2.14 8.20
C THR A 93 -21.69 1.14 7.24
N LEU A 94 -22.49 0.21 6.69
CA LEU A 94 -21.97 -0.74 5.70
C LEU A 94 -21.35 -0.03 4.49
N LEU A 95 -21.95 1.09 4.06
CA LEU A 95 -21.45 1.88 2.93
C LEU A 95 -20.08 2.51 3.27
N GLU A 96 -19.94 3.12 4.45
CA GLU A 96 -18.66 3.68 4.92
C GLU A 96 -17.56 2.62 4.95
N LYS A 97 -17.85 1.44 5.53
CA LYS A 97 -16.91 0.31 5.55
C LYS A 97 -16.46 -0.09 4.15
N VAL A 98 -17.41 -0.27 3.23
CA VAL A 98 -17.09 -0.66 1.84
C VAL A 98 -16.26 0.41 1.16
N MET A 99 -16.58 1.69 1.35
CA MET A 99 -15.81 2.80 0.76
C MET A 99 -14.38 2.84 1.29
N VAL A 100 -14.19 2.76 2.60
CA VAL A 100 -12.86 2.76 3.25
C VAL A 100 -12.06 1.54 2.81
N ILE A 101 -12.64 0.34 2.88
CA ILE A 101 -12.00 -0.90 2.43
C ILE A 101 -11.61 -0.80 0.95
N SER A 102 -12.45 -0.20 0.11
CA SER A 102 -12.14 0.03 -1.31
C SER A 102 -10.99 1.00 -1.53
N ILE A 103 -10.77 1.96 -0.64
CA ILE A 103 -9.62 2.87 -0.68
C ILE A 103 -8.33 2.11 -0.34
N TYR A 104 -8.36 1.23 0.67
CA TYR A 104 -7.17 0.45 1.09
C TYR A 104 -6.87 -0.76 0.20
N LEU A 105 -7.89 -1.36 -0.45
CA LEU A 105 -7.78 -2.57 -1.26
C LEU A 105 -6.71 -2.49 -2.37
N PRO A 106 -6.62 -1.42 -3.17
CA PRO A 106 -5.57 -1.29 -4.19
C PRO A 106 -4.15 -1.39 -3.60
N TYR A 107 -3.94 -0.82 -2.41
CA TYR A 107 -2.66 -0.87 -1.71
C TYR A 107 -2.32 -2.25 -1.16
N LEU A 108 -3.29 -3.17 -1.08
CA LEU A 108 -3.06 -4.58 -0.74
C LEU A 108 -2.93 -5.46 -2.00
N ILE A 109 -3.82 -5.27 -2.98
CA ILE A 109 -3.86 -6.06 -4.22
C ILE A 109 -2.56 -5.89 -5.00
N PHE A 110 -2.09 -4.65 -5.18
CA PHE A 110 -0.89 -4.38 -5.99
C PHE A 110 0.37 -5.06 -5.41
N PRO A 111 0.72 -4.91 -4.12
CA PRO A 111 1.86 -5.63 -3.55
C PRO A 111 1.68 -7.15 -3.49
N LEU A 112 0.47 -7.67 -3.27
CA LEU A 112 0.23 -9.12 -3.34
C LEU A 112 0.43 -9.67 -4.75
N TRP A 113 -0.04 -8.95 -5.76
CA TRP A 113 0.20 -9.27 -7.15
C TRP A 113 1.70 -9.28 -7.49
N MET A 114 2.47 -8.33 -6.96
CA MET A 114 3.93 -8.35 -7.10
C MET A 114 4.57 -9.58 -6.44
N VAL A 115 4.17 -9.92 -5.21
CA VAL A 115 4.67 -11.11 -4.52
C VAL A 115 4.37 -12.36 -5.33
N TYR A 116 3.15 -12.47 -5.87
CA TYR A 116 2.75 -13.57 -6.75
C TYR A 116 3.66 -13.68 -7.99
N ILE A 117 3.92 -12.56 -8.69
CA ILE A 117 4.85 -12.55 -9.84
C ILE A 117 6.26 -12.95 -9.41
N CYS A 118 6.75 -12.48 -8.27
CA CYS A 118 8.06 -12.89 -7.75
C CYS A 118 8.13 -14.41 -7.51
N PHE A 119 7.04 -15.03 -7.05
CA PHE A 119 7.03 -16.48 -6.83
C PHE A 119 6.97 -17.28 -8.14
N VAL A 120 6.18 -16.83 -9.11
CA VAL A 120 5.94 -17.60 -10.36
C VAL A 120 7.02 -17.35 -11.41
N SER A 121 7.55 -16.14 -11.49
CA SER A 121 8.48 -15.72 -12.54
C SER A 121 9.92 -15.72 -12.03
N GLN A 122 10.85 -16.28 -12.82
CA GLN A 122 12.29 -16.18 -12.53
C GLN A 122 12.78 -14.73 -12.66
N ASP A 123 12.22 -13.99 -13.62
CA ASP A 123 12.45 -12.58 -13.89
C ASP A 123 11.11 -11.84 -13.90
N ILE A 124 10.99 -10.78 -13.09
CA ILE A 124 9.78 -9.93 -12.98
C ILE A 124 9.45 -9.24 -14.30
N PHE A 125 10.45 -8.85 -15.09
CA PHE A 125 10.26 -8.10 -16.33
C PHE A 125 10.26 -8.99 -17.58
N GLY A 126 10.71 -10.24 -17.48
CA GLY A 126 10.80 -11.17 -18.62
C GLY A 126 9.46 -11.45 -19.33
N SER A 127 8.32 -11.20 -18.69
CA SER A 127 6.99 -11.25 -19.33
C SER A 127 6.65 -9.97 -20.13
N LEU A 128 7.23 -8.83 -19.78
CA LEU A 128 6.96 -7.53 -20.42
C LEU A 128 7.76 -7.36 -21.72
N ASP A 129 8.96 -7.95 -21.78
CA ASP A 129 9.85 -7.87 -22.94
C ASP A 129 9.29 -8.62 -24.16
N LYS A 130 8.59 -9.74 -23.93
CA LYS A 130 7.91 -10.52 -24.99
C LYS A 130 6.75 -9.79 -25.67
N LYS A 131 6.23 -8.70 -25.10
CA LYS A 131 5.14 -7.90 -25.71
C LYS A 131 5.65 -6.78 -26.63
N LYS A 132 6.97 -6.52 -26.67
CA LYS A 132 7.59 -5.48 -27.51
C LYS A 132 8.24 -6.02 -28.79
N GLN A 133 8.26 -7.35 -29.01
CA GLN A 133 8.63 -7.98 -30.28
C GLN A 133 7.38 -8.45 -31.04
#